data_AF-A0A955YXN2-F1
#
_entry.id   AF-A0A955YXN2-F1
#
_cell.length_a   1.000
_cell.length_b   1.000
_cell.length_c   1.000
_cell.angle_alpha   90.00
_cell.angle_beta   90.00
_cell.angle_gamma   90.00
#
_symmetry.space_group_name_H-M   'P 1'
#
loop_
_entity.id
_entity.type
_entity.pdbx_description
1 polymer ?
#
loop_
_entity_poly.entity_id
_entity_poly.type
_entity_poly.pdbx_seq_one_letter_code
_entity_poly.pdbx_strand_id
1 'polypeptide(L)'
;MPKRSHVLASLLVGTWAVLGYACTVEDENPAPNRARPTTDTDGGGSEGGVNPNNTNPTGTLCGKVGGYDKVKEIAGGVMTRIDNDCRVSGSFARLSLEQRQHVNECFEIQMGSFFQCPGITYTGAKANDQRPCKSMQQAHQNLKLRDADFSVFVNVHVTTELKDRGLSDDEIRQILPGFIGVKAQVVNNGLQPDRHSFCECPNGEFNGKKCTPDAPEGGIDAGNDAGPQDAATDG
;
A
#
# COMPACT_ATOMS: atom_id res chain seq x y z
N MET A 1 21.51 -10.06 -63.39
CA MET A 1 22.81 -9.44 -63.00
C MET A 1 22.77 -9.14 -61.51
N PRO A 2 23.60 -9.79 -60.68
CA PRO A 2 23.57 -9.64 -59.22
C PRO A 2 24.39 -8.43 -58.78
N LYS A 3 23.83 -7.58 -57.90
CA LYS A 3 24.57 -6.47 -57.27
C LYS A 3 24.83 -6.74 -55.78
N ARG A 4 26.12 -7.02 -55.58
CA ARG A 4 26.97 -7.09 -54.39
C ARG A 4 26.46 -6.48 -53.07
N SER A 5 26.71 -7.28 -52.03
CA SER A 5 26.72 -6.99 -50.61
C SER A 5 27.64 -5.84 -50.21
N HIS A 6 27.25 -5.08 -49.19
CA HIS A 6 28.19 -4.45 -48.26
C HIS A 6 27.84 -4.84 -46.83
N VAL A 7 28.73 -5.66 -46.27
CA VAL A 7 28.91 -5.91 -44.85
C VAL A 7 29.68 -4.71 -44.29
N LEU A 8 29.16 -4.04 -43.26
CA LEU A 8 29.94 -3.14 -42.43
C LEU A 8 29.90 -3.66 -41.00
N ALA A 9 31.03 -4.25 -40.64
CA ALA A 9 31.37 -4.69 -39.31
C ALA A 9 32.12 -3.57 -38.56
N SER A 10 31.95 -3.60 -37.24
CA SER A 10 32.85 -3.08 -36.20
C SER A 10 32.96 -1.56 -36.00
N LEU A 11 32.63 -1.12 -34.78
CA LEU A 11 33.65 -0.71 -33.80
C LEU A 11 33.05 -0.67 -32.38
N LEU A 12 33.46 -1.65 -31.58
CA LEU A 12 33.37 -1.69 -30.13
C LEU A 12 34.64 -1.02 -29.56
N VAL A 13 34.49 0.14 -28.93
CA VAL A 13 35.37 0.74 -27.90
C VAL A 13 34.42 1.65 -27.10
N GLY A 14 34.03 1.40 -25.85
CA GLY A 14 34.85 1.13 -24.69
C GLY A 14 34.85 2.38 -23.81
N THR A 15 33.95 2.48 -22.83
CA THR A 15 34.19 3.28 -21.62
C THR A 15 33.26 2.85 -20.49
N TRP A 16 33.87 2.27 -19.47
CA TRP A 16 33.32 2.12 -18.15
C TRP A 16 33.25 3.49 -17.48
N ALA A 17 32.10 3.87 -16.94
CA ALA A 17 32.01 4.87 -15.89
C ALA A 17 31.22 4.24 -14.74
N VAL A 18 31.98 3.72 -13.78
CA VAL A 18 31.50 3.41 -12.43
C VAL A 18 31.15 4.75 -11.79
N LEU A 19 29.86 5.03 -11.62
CA LEU A 19 29.40 6.01 -10.64
C LEU A 19 28.71 5.25 -9.52
N GLY A 20 29.53 4.81 -8.57
CA GLY A 20 29.07 4.51 -7.23
C GLY A 20 28.71 5.83 -6.57
N TYR A 21 27.43 6.17 -6.59
CA TYR A 21 26.87 7.09 -5.62
C TYR A 21 26.01 6.26 -4.67
N ALA A 22 26.63 5.91 -3.55
CA ALA A 22 25.92 5.52 -2.35
C ALA A 22 25.10 6.74 -1.91
N CYS A 23 23.82 6.78 -2.30
CA CYS A 23 22.82 7.45 -1.48
C CYS A 23 22.41 6.45 -0.41
N THR A 24 23.18 6.37 0.67
CA THR A 24 22.63 6.02 1.98
C THR A 24 21.67 7.15 2.32
N VAL A 25 20.41 7.02 1.92
CA VAL A 25 19.36 7.74 2.63
C VAL A 25 19.18 7.00 3.94
N GLU A 26 19.97 7.42 4.92
CA GLU A 26 19.54 7.44 6.31
C GLU A 26 18.24 8.26 6.33
N ASP A 27 17.10 7.60 6.09
CA ASP A 27 15.80 8.14 6.47
C ASP A 27 15.69 8.00 7.98
N GLU A 28 16.41 8.91 8.63
CA GLU A 28 16.34 9.26 10.02
C GLU A 28 14.97 9.89 10.24
N ASN A 29 13.97 9.03 10.47
CA ASN A 29 12.81 9.40 11.25
C ASN A 29 13.14 9.07 12.71
N PRO A 30 13.79 9.97 13.48
CA PRO A 30 13.86 9.78 14.91
C PRO A 30 12.42 9.82 15.40
N ALA A 31 11.90 8.66 15.77
CA ALA A 31 10.67 8.56 16.54
C ALA A 31 10.78 9.61 17.67
N PRO A 32 9.78 10.49 17.86
CA PRO A 32 9.81 11.39 18.99
C PRO A 32 9.89 10.52 20.24
N ASN A 33 11.01 10.62 20.96
CA ASN A 33 11.15 10.12 22.33
C ASN A 33 10.08 10.82 23.18
N ARG A 34 8.86 10.26 23.20
CA ARG A 34 7.92 10.50 24.28
C ARG A 34 8.55 9.82 25.49
N ALA A 35 9.28 10.61 26.27
CA ALA A 35 9.52 10.32 27.66
C ALA A 35 8.15 10.00 28.29
N ARG A 36 7.94 8.72 28.60
CA ARG A 36 6.78 8.25 29.33
C ARG A 36 6.82 8.94 30.70
N PRO A 37 5.84 9.78 31.06
CA PRO A 37 5.74 10.29 32.41
C PRO A 37 5.48 9.09 33.32
N THR A 38 6.42 8.79 34.21
CA THR A 38 6.17 7.97 35.39
C THR A 38 5.39 8.83 36.36
N THR A 39 4.06 8.86 36.20
CA THR A 39 3.16 9.26 37.28
C THR A 39 2.66 8.00 37.94
N ASP A 40 3.29 7.69 39.07
CA ASP A 40 2.69 6.92 40.14
C ASP A 40 1.39 7.62 40.54
N THR A 41 0.25 6.98 40.25
CA THR A 41 -1.02 7.35 40.89
C THR A 41 -1.87 6.10 40.98
N ASP A 42 -2.00 5.63 42.22
CA ASP A 42 -2.92 4.63 42.70
C ASP A 42 -4.36 4.92 42.23
N GLY A 43 -5.08 3.89 41.75
CA GLY A 43 -6.46 4.09 41.31
C GLY A 43 -7.14 2.87 40.72
N GLY A 44 -7.37 1.85 41.56
CA GLY A 44 -8.47 0.87 41.53
C GLY A 44 -9.20 0.49 40.23
N GLY A 45 -9.14 -0.82 39.92
CA GLY A 45 -10.33 -1.58 39.52
C GLY A 45 -10.53 -1.84 38.02
N SER A 46 -9.96 -2.93 37.52
CA SER A 46 -10.73 -4.01 36.85
C SER A 46 -9.76 -5.14 36.48
N GLU A 47 -9.93 -6.29 37.12
CA GLU A 47 -9.11 -7.49 36.93
C GLU A 47 -9.41 -8.15 35.58
N GLY A 48 -8.72 -7.70 34.53
CA GLY A 48 -8.55 -8.44 33.28
C GLY A 48 -7.16 -9.05 33.24
N GLY A 49 -6.96 -10.16 33.96
CA GLY A 49 -5.66 -10.84 34.06
C GLY A 49 -5.16 -11.31 32.70
N VAL A 50 -4.13 -10.64 32.16
CA VAL A 50 -3.40 -11.10 30.98
C VAL A 50 -2.42 -12.17 31.44
N ASN A 51 -2.68 -13.43 31.07
CA ASN A 51 -1.83 -14.57 31.41
C ASN A 51 -0.52 -14.54 30.59
N PRO A 52 0.66 -14.39 31.23
CA PRO A 52 1.94 -14.30 30.53
C PRO A 52 2.43 -15.62 29.90
N ASN A 53 1.70 -16.73 30.08
CA ASN A 53 2.06 -18.04 29.53
C ASN A 53 1.22 -18.49 28.31
N ASN A 54 0.38 -17.63 27.73
CA ASN A 54 -0.34 -17.99 26.50
C ASN A 54 0.56 -17.73 25.28
N THR A 55 1.33 -18.73 24.85
CA THR A 55 2.13 -18.74 23.61
C THR A 55 1.27 -18.86 22.34
N ASN A 56 0.01 -18.46 22.40
CA ASN A 56 -0.74 -18.16 21.20
C ASN A 56 -0.25 -16.81 20.66
N PRO A 57 0.07 -16.68 19.36
CA PRO A 57 0.39 -15.40 18.73
C PRO A 57 -0.83 -14.46 18.64
N THR A 58 -1.83 -14.63 19.52
CA THR A 58 -3.11 -13.91 19.60
C THR A 58 -2.99 -12.42 19.87
N GLY A 59 -1.77 -11.91 20.09
CA GLY A 59 -1.51 -10.48 20.24
C GLY A 59 -1.42 -9.71 18.91
N THR A 60 -1.14 -10.38 17.78
CA THR A 60 -1.00 -9.70 16.48
C THR A 60 -2.22 -9.92 15.59
N LEU A 61 -2.49 -8.96 14.69
CA LEU A 61 -3.55 -9.10 13.69
C LEU A 61 -3.34 -10.34 12.81
N CYS A 62 -2.09 -10.67 12.49
CA CYS A 62 -1.74 -11.89 11.77
C CYS A 62 -2.22 -13.15 12.48
N GLY A 63 -1.97 -13.27 13.78
CA GLY A 63 -2.47 -14.40 14.57
C GLY A 63 -3.99 -14.46 14.56
N LYS A 64 -4.66 -13.30 14.67
CA LYS A 64 -6.12 -13.21 14.68
C LYS A 64 -6.78 -13.64 13.37
N VAL A 65 -6.19 -13.33 12.22
CA VAL A 65 -6.73 -13.77 10.91
C VAL A 65 -6.37 -15.20 10.53
N GLY A 66 -5.65 -15.94 11.39
CA GLY A 66 -5.27 -17.33 11.13
C GLY A 66 -3.89 -17.53 10.52
N GLY A 67 -3.01 -16.54 10.66
CA GLY A 67 -1.60 -16.61 10.25
C GLY A 67 -1.32 -16.08 8.84
N TYR A 68 -0.06 -16.21 8.43
CA TYR A 68 0.43 -15.60 7.18
C TYR A 68 -0.26 -16.15 5.94
N ASP A 69 -0.60 -17.44 5.89
CA ASP A 69 -1.33 -18.02 4.75
C ASP A 69 -2.69 -17.34 4.53
N LYS A 70 -3.40 -16.98 5.61
CA LYS A 70 -4.63 -16.19 5.50
C LYS A 70 -4.37 -14.76 5.05
N VAL A 71 -3.28 -14.14 5.49
CA VAL A 71 -2.86 -12.83 4.97
C VAL A 71 -2.56 -12.88 3.47
N LYS A 72 -1.99 -13.98 2.96
CA LYS A 72 -1.78 -14.18 1.51
C LYS A 72 -3.12 -14.27 0.76
N GLU A 73 -4.10 -14.98 1.31
CA GLU A 73 -5.46 -15.03 0.72
C GLU A 73 -6.10 -13.63 0.64
N ILE A 74 -5.95 -12.82 1.70
CA ILE A 74 -6.43 -11.41 1.71
C ILE A 74 -5.69 -10.61 0.63
N ALA A 75 -4.36 -10.71 0.56
CA ALA A 75 -3.56 -10.01 -0.44
C ALA A 75 -3.99 -10.37 -1.87
N GLY A 76 -4.19 -11.67 -2.16
CA GLY A 76 -4.71 -12.15 -3.44
C GLY A 76 -6.12 -11.63 -3.76
N GLY A 77 -6.99 -11.53 -2.76
CA GLY A 77 -8.32 -10.93 -2.90
C GLY A 77 -8.27 -9.45 -3.29
N VAL A 78 -7.40 -8.67 -2.64
CA VAL A 78 -7.14 -7.27 -3.01
C VAL A 78 -6.66 -7.16 -4.47
N MET A 79 -5.68 -7.97 -4.87
CA MET A 79 -5.17 -7.96 -6.25
C MET A 79 -6.25 -8.34 -7.27
N THR A 80 -7.11 -9.29 -6.94
CA THR A 80 -8.26 -9.68 -7.78
C THR A 80 -9.23 -8.51 -7.97
N ARG A 81 -9.49 -7.73 -6.92
CA ARG A 81 -10.37 -6.55 -7.02
C ARG A 81 -9.76 -5.46 -7.90
N ILE A 82 -8.45 -5.23 -7.77
CA ILE A 82 -7.70 -4.28 -8.60
C ILE A 82 -7.73 -4.69 -10.07
N ASP A 83 -7.50 -5.98 -10.36
CA ASP A 83 -7.55 -6.50 -11.73
C ASP A 83 -8.93 -6.30 -12.38
N ASN A 84 -10.00 -6.27 -11.58
CA ASN A 84 -11.37 -6.02 -12.03
C ASN A 84 -11.80 -4.54 -11.97
N ASP A 85 -10.95 -3.63 -11.49
CA ASP A 85 -11.26 -2.20 -11.44
C ASP A 85 -10.55 -1.44 -12.56
N CYS A 86 -11.33 -1.05 -13.56
CA CYS A 86 -10.87 -0.33 -14.75
C CYS A 86 -10.27 1.06 -14.49
N ARG A 87 -10.29 1.58 -13.24
CA ARG A 87 -9.60 2.82 -12.86
C ARG A 87 -8.11 2.58 -12.60
N VAL A 88 -7.75 1.41 -12.09
CA VAL A 88 -6.40 1.08 -11.57
C VAL A 88 -5.76 -0.14 -12.25
N SER A 89 -6.55 -1.00 -12.90
CA SER A 89 -6.07 -2.24 -13.53
C SER A 89 -5.09 -2.02 -14.69
N GLY A 90 -5.14 -0.87 -15.36
CA GLY A 90 -4.27 -0.52 -16.49
C GLY A 90 -2.78 -0.59 -16.15
N SER A 91 -2.40 -0.33 -14.89
CA SER A 91 -1.02 -0.44 -14.41
C SER A 91 -0.52 -1.89 -14.38
N PHE A 92 -1.42 -2.85 -14.19
CA PHE A 92 -1.11 -4.28 -14.12
C PHE A 92 -1.26 -4.98 -15.48
N ALA A 93 -2.13 -4.48 -16.36
CA ALA A 93 -2.40 -5.06 -17.68
C ALA A 93 -1.16 -5.26 -18.56
N ARG A 94 -0.09 -4.48 -18.33
CA ARG A 94 1.15 -4.52 -19.10
C ARG A 94 2.22 -5.47 -18.55
N LEU A 95 1.98 -6.05 -17.37
CA LEU A 95 2.92 -6.99 -16.75
C LEU A 95 2.81 -8.36 -17.41
N SER A 96 3.96 -9.00 -17.65
CA SER A 96 3.99 -10.42 -18.00
C SER A 96 3.45 -11.27 -16.83
N LEU A 97 3.10 -12.53 -17.11
CA LEU A 97 2.65 -13.45 -16.06
C LEU A 97 3.68 -13.58 -14.93
N GLU A 98 4.96 -13.70 -15.26
CA GLU A 98 6.05 -13.80 -14.30
C GLU A 98 6.19 -12.51 -13.46
N GLN A 99 6.09 -11.35 -14.10
CA GLN A 99 6.14 -10.06 -13.40
C GLN A 99 4.94 -9.90 -12.45
N ARG A 100 3.76 -10.32 -12.89
CA ARG A 100 2.54 -10.28 -12.06
C ARG A 100 2.65 -11.22 -10.86
N GLN A 101 3.16 -12.43 -11.05
CA GLN A 101 3.43 -13.35 -9.95
C GLN A 101 4.40 -12.73 -8.94
N HIS A 102 5.51 -12.15 -9.41
CA HIS A 102 6.49 -11.50 -8.53
C HIS A 102 5.89 -10.34 -7.73
N VAL A 103 5.05 -9.50 -8.38
CA VAL A 103 4.33 -8.42 -7.70
C VAL A 103 3.37 -8.96 -6.64
N ASN A 104 2.62 -10.03 -6.95
CA ASN A 104 1.71 -10.65 -5.98
C ASN A 104 2.47 -11.19 -4.77
N GLU A 105 3.57 -11.91 -4.96
CA GLU A 105 4.39 -12.45 -3.87
C GLU A 105 4.99 -11.33 -3.00
N CYS A 106 5.48 -10.25 -3.60
CA CYS A 106 5.95 -9.10 -2.85
C CYS A 106 4.81 -8.39 -2.10
N PHE A 107 3.63 -8.28 -2.70
CA PHE A 107 2.48 -7.69 -2.05
C PHE A 107 1.98 -8.53 -0.87
N GLU A 108 2.00 -9.86 -0.98
CA GLU A 108 1.74 -10.77 0.13
C GLU A 108 2.69 -10.52 1.31
N ILE A 109 3.99 -10.36 1.06
CA ILE A 109 4.98 -10.05 2.10
C ILE A 109 4.71 -8.68 2.72
N GLN A 110 4.39 -7.67 1.91
CA GLN A 110 4.04 -6.34 2.41
C GLN A 110 2.83 -6.39 3.34
N MET A 111 1.80 -7.14 2.94
CA MET A 111 0.61 -7.38 3.77
C MET A 111 0.97 -8.11 5.06
N GLY A 112 1.82 -9.15 5.00
CA GLY A 112 2.32 -9.84 6.19
C GLY A 112 3.01 -8.90 7.17
N SER A 113 3.79 -7.94 6.66
CA SER A 113 4.43 -6.91 7.49
C SER A 113 3.40 -5.99 8.16
N PHE A 114 2.35 -5.57 7.45
CA PHE A 114 1.28 -4.71 8.02
C PHE A 114 0.40 -5.45 9.03
N PHE A 115 0.16 -6.74 8.82
CA PHE A 115 -0.51 -7.61 9.79
C PHE A 115 0.37 -8.00 10.98
N GLN A 116 1.65 -7.58 10.99
CA GLN A 116 2.62 -7.93 12.02
C GLN A 116 2.80 -9.45 12.15
N CYS A 117 2.88 -10.14 11.00
CA CYS A 117 3.17 -11.57 10.99
C CYS A 117 4.59 -11.83 11.53
N PRO A 118 4.77 -12.81 12.44
CA PRO A 118 6.07 -13.13 13.01
C PRO A 118 7.12 -13.43 11.92
N GLY A 119 8.27 -12.76 11.99
CA GLY A 119 9.38 -12.97 11.07
C GLY A 119 9.17 -12.40 9.65
N ILE A 120 8.07 -11.71 9.37
CA ILE A 120 7.80 -11.10 8.06
C ILE A 120 8.11 -9.61 8.11
N THR A 121 9.07 -9.18 7.29
CA THR A 121 9.42 -7.78 7.08
C THR A 121 9.57 -7.52 5.58
N TYR A 122 9.02 -6.43 5.07
CA TYR A 122 9.10 -6.13 3.62
C TYR A 122 10.50 -5.70 3.18
N THR A 123 11.18 -4.87 3.99
CA THR A 123 12.50 -4.34 3.66
C THR A 123 13.51 -5.47 3.48
N GLY A 124 14.10 -5.56 2.28
CA GLY A 124 15.09 -6.58 1.95
C GLY A 124 14.49 -7.98 1.69
N ALA A 125 13.17 -8.11 1.67
CA ALA A 125 12.51 -9.37 1.37
C ALA A 125 12.75 -9.83 -0.07
N LYS A 126 12.60 -11.15 -0.28
CA LYS A 126 12.67 -11.78 -1.60
C LYS A 126 11.39 -12.54 -1.86
N ALA A 127 10.96 -12.49 -3.11
CA ALA A 127 9.90 -13.35 -3.64
C ALA A 127 10.42 -14.80 -3.81
N ASN A 128 9.56 -15.73 -4.20
CA ASN A 128 9.90 -17.15 -4.32
C ASN A 128 10.95 -17.39 -5.42
N ASP A 129 10.91 -16.56 -6.46
CA ASP A 129 11.88 -16.53 -7.57
C ASP A 129 13.27 -15.99 -7.17
N GLN A 130 13.51 -15.73 -5.87
CA GLN A 130 14.75 -15.20 -5.30
C GLN A 130 15.09 -13.76 -5.70
N ARG A 131 14.23 -13.08 -6.46
CA ARG A 131 14.39 -11.66 -6.76
C ARG A 131 13.95 -10.82 -5.56
N PRO A 132 14.68 -9.74 -5.24
CA PRO A 132 14.29 -8.86 -4.15
C PRO A 132 13.00 -8.11 -4.49
N CYS A 133 12.16 -7.93 -3.49
CA CYS A 133 11.05 -7.01 -3.59
C CYS A 133 11.58 -5.58 -3.70
N LYS A 134 11.13 -4.87 -4.73
CA LYS A 134 11.52 -3.48 -4.98
C LYS A 134 10.98 -2.58 -3.87
N SER A 135 11.64 -1.45 -3.60
CA SER A 135 11.03 -0.42 -2.76
C SER A 135 9.76 0.14 -3.40
N MET A 136 8.87 0.74 -2.61
CA MET A 136 7.63 1.31 -3.14
C MET A 136 7.91 2.37 -4.21
N GLN A 137 8.95 3.19 -4.02
CA GLN A 137 9.38 4.17 -5.02
C GLN A 137 9.86 3.51 -6.32
N GLN A 138 10.67 2.46 -6.24
CA GLN A 138 11.19 1.76 -7.42
C GLN A 138 10.11 0.96 -8.15
N ALA A 139 9.19 0.34 -7.41
CA ALA A 139 8.11 -0.46 -7.98
C ALA A 139 7.11 0.40 -8.77
N HIS A 140 6.82 1.60 -8.28
CA HIS A 140 5.84 2.52 -8.87
C HIS A 140 6.47 3.60 -9.75
N GLN A 141 7.78 3.56 -9.95
CA GLN A 141 8.50 4.49 -10.81
C GLN A 141 7.90 4.45 -12.23
N ASN A 142 7.60 5.62 -12.77
CA ASN A 142 7.02 5.82 -14.11
C ASN A 142 5.57 5.37 -14.30
N LEU A 143 4.89 4.85 -13.27
CA LEU A 143 3.45 4.56 -13.35
C LEU A 143 2.58 5.82 -13.33
N LYS A 144 3.16 6.96 -12.91
CA LYS A 144 2.46 8.25 -12.81
C LYS A 144 1.15 8.13 -12.01
N LEU A 145 1.14 7.29 -10.97
CA LEU A 145 -0.03 7.12 -10.11
C LEU A 145 -0.35 8.42 -9.40
N ARG A 146 -1.64 8.70 -9.24
CA ARG A 146 -2.18 9.89 -8.61
C ARG A 146 -2.84 9.56 -7.27
N ASP A 147 -3.13 10.58 -6.48
CA ASP A 147 -3.80 10.45 -5.19
C ASP A 147 -5.16 9.73 -5.31
N ALA A 148 -5.89 9.98 -6.40
CA ALA A 148 -7.15 9.31 -6.69
C ALA A 148 -6.99 7.79 -6.90
N ASP A 149 -5.92 7.34 -7.58
CA ASP A 149 -5.64 5.90 -7.78
C ASP A 149 -5.28 5.24 -6.46
N PHE A 150 -4.44 5.90 -5.66
CA PHE A 150 -4.04 5.41 -4.35
C PHE A 150 -5.24 5.33 -3.39
N SER A 151 -6.11 6.33 -3.41
CA SER A 151 -7.36 6.34 -2.63
C SER A 151 -8.26 5.17 -3.01
N VAL A 152 -8.47 4.90 -4.30
CA VAL A 152 -9.26 3.75 -4.75
C VAL A 152 -8.63 2.44 -4.27
N PHE A 153 -7.32 2.29 -4.43
CA PHE A 153 -6.62 1.11 -3.95
C PHE A 153 -6.84 0.86 -2.44
N VAL A 154 -6.63 1.87 -1.59
CA VAL A 154 -6.68 1.71 -0.13
C VAL A 154 -8.12 1.73 0.40
N ASN A 155 -8.89 2.77 0.06
CA ASN A 155 -10.20 3.03 0.65
C ASN A 155 -11.30 2.15 0.03
N VAL A 156 -11.12 1.69 -1.22
CA VAL A 156 -12.07 0.79 -1.86
C VAL A 156 -11.57 -0.65 -1.77
N HIS A 157 -10.45 -1.00 -2.41
CA HIS A 157 -10.09 -2.43 -2.56
C HIS A 157 -9.56 -3.07 -1.29
N VAL A 158 -8.58 -2.44 -0.62
CA VAL A 158 -8.02 -2.97 0.64
C VAL A 158 -9.12 -3.01 1.70
N THR A 159 -9.81 -1.89 1.94
CA THR A 159 -10.85 -1.83 2.97
C THR A 159 -11.99 -2.82 2.72
N THR A 160 -12.47 -2.97 1.48
CA THR A 160 -13.53 -3.92 1.16
C THR A 160 -13.08 -5.36 1.36
N GLU A 161 -11.88 -5.73 0.91
CA GLU A 161 -11.38 -7.09 1.12
C GLU A 161 -11.22 -7.42 2.61
N LEU A 162 -10.69 -6.48 3.41
CA LEU A 162 -10.57 -6.69 4.86
C LEU A 162 -11.94 -6.87 5.54
N LYS A 163 -12.95 -6.08 5.14
CA LYS A 163 -14.32 -6.22 5.64
C LYS A 163 -14.95 -7.56 5.25
N ASP A 164 -14.80 -7.98 3.99
CA ASP A 164 -15.33 -9.26 3.50
C ASP A 164 -14.67 -10.46 4.20
N ARG A 165 -13.49 -10.26 4.78
CA ARG A 165 -12.76 -11.26 5.58
C ARG A 165 -13.08 -11.20 7.06
N GLY A 166 -14.03 -10.35 7.45
CA GLY A 166 -14.58 -10.28 8.80
C GLY A 166 -13.77 -9.43 9.78
N LEU A 167 -12.83 -8.60 9.30
CA LEU A 167 -12.13 -7.65 10.18
C LEU A 167 -13.06 -6.49 10.56
N SER A 168 -13.00 -6.10 11.83
CA SER A 168 -13.70 -4.92 12.35
C SER A 168 -13.03 -3.62 11.90
N ASP A 169 -13.77 -2.51 11.97
CA ASP A 169 -13.23 -1.19 11.61
C ASP A 169 -12.02 -0.78 12.47
N ASP A 170 -11.95 -1.22 13.74
CA ASP A 170 -10.80 -0.99 14.62
C ASP A 170 -9.53 -1.70 14.13
N GLU A 171 -9.68 -2.90 13.57
CA GLU A 171 -8.55 -3.67 13.02
C GLU A 171 -8.11 -3.13 11.68
N ILE A 172 -9.06 -2.73 10.84
CA ILE A 172 -8.77 -2.05 9.58
C ILE A 172 -7.97 -0.76 9.87
N ARG A 173 -8.40 0.03 10.87
CA ARG A 173 -7.69 1.24 11.31
C ARG A 173 -6.26 0.99 11.80
N GLN A 174 -5.92 -0.23 12.23
CA GLN A 174 -4.54 -0.60 12.58
C GLN A 174 -3.67 -0.92 11.36
N ILE A 175 -4.27 -1.36 10.25
CA ILE A 175 -3.55 -1.74 9.02
C ILE A 175 -3.35 -0.53 8.10
N LEU A 176 -4.37 0.33 7.97
CA LEU A 176 -4.36 1.47 7.05
C LEU A 176 -3.13 2.40 7.17
N PRO A 177 -2.60 2.71 8.38
CA PRO A 177 -1.40 3.55 8.51
C PRO A 177 -0.18 3.01 7.76
N GLY A 178 -0.05 1.68 7.61
CA GLY A 178 1.03 1.08 6.82
C GLY A 178 0.96 1.47 5.35
N PHE A 179 -0.24 1.53 4.78
CA PHE A 179 -0.46 2.02 3.43
C PHE A 179 -0.22 3.52 3.32
N ILE A 180 -0.81 4.32 4.22
CA ILE A 180 -0.65 5.77 4.20
C ILE A 180 0.83 6.16 4.29
N GLY A 181 1.62 5.45 5.09
CA GLY A 181 3.07 5.69 5.24
C GLY A 181 3.86 5.54 3.95
N VAL A 182 3.41 4.71 2.99
CA VAL A 182 4.10 4.52 1.71
C VAL A 182 3.55 5.41 0.58
N LYS A 183 2.47 6.17 0.81
CA LYS A 183 1.79 6.96 -0.21
C LYS A 183 2.73 7.88 -0.99
N ALA A 184 3.60 8.62 -0.29
CA ALA A 184 4.54 9.56 -0.92
C ALA A 184 5.57 8.89 -1.85
N GLN A 185 5.80 7.58 -1.69
CA GLN A 185 6.69 6.80 -2.55
C GLN A 185 5.96 6.24 -3.78
N VAL A 186 4.63 6.10 -3.70
CA VAL A 186 3.79 5.52 -4.76
C VAL A 186 3.25 6.59 -5.69
N VAL A 187 2.78 7.70 -5.12
CA VAL A 187 2.13 8.77 -5.86
C VAL A 187 3.13 9.77 -6.41
N ASN A 188 2.97 10.16 -7.67
CA ASN A 188 3.73 11.24 -8.30
C ASN A 188 2.83 12.46 -8.53
N ASN A 189 2.85 13.41 -7.58
CA ASN A 189 2.02 14.62 -7.60
C ASN A 189 2.52 15.72 -8.56
N GLY A 190 3.23 15.34 -9.62
CA GLY A 190 3.66 16.28 -10.67
C GLY A 190 2.49 16.90 -11.43
N LEU A 191 1.97 18.03 -10.94
CA LEU A 191 1.26 19.11 -11.65
C LEU A 191 -0.06 18.79 -12.37
N GLN A 192 -0.68 17.61 -12.18
CA GLN A 192 -1.95 17.31 -12.84
C GLN A 192 -3.11 17.20 -11.84
N PRO A 193 -4.31 17.70 -12.21
CA PRO A 193 -5.49 17.61 -11.34
C PRO A 193 -5.81 16.16 -10.95
N ASP A 194 -6.48 15.99 -9.81
CA ASP A 194 -6.88 14.74 -9.14
C ASP A 194 -7.76 13.83 -10.01
N ARG A 195 -7.22 13.29 -11.11
CA ARG A 195 -7.90 12.30 -11.95
C ARG A 195 -7.24 10.94 -11.78
N HIS A 196 -7.97 9.87 -12.05
CA HIS A 196 -7.38 8.55 -12.15
C HIS A 196 -6.36 8.47 -13.29
N SER A 197 -5.22 7.83 -13.06
CA SER A 197 -4.13 7.74 -14.03
C SER A 197 -4.47 6.95 -15.27
N PHE A 198 -5.37 5.97 -15.15
CA PHE A 198 -5.68 5.03 -16.22
C PHE A 198 -7.16 4.67 -16.24
N CYS A 199 -8.10 5.63 -16.20
CA CYS A 199 -9.49 5.25 -16.40
C CYS A 199 -9.71 4.73 -17.83
N GLU A 200 -9.73 3.40 -17.92
CA GLU A 200 -10.03 2.62 -19.13
C GLU A 200 -11.45 2.02 -19.06
N CYS A 201 -12.28 2.53 -18.14
CA CYS A 201 -13.63 2.03 -17.92
C CYS A 201 -14.52 2.19 -19.16
N PRO A 202 -15.37 1.19 -19.47
CA PRO A 202 -16.39 1.34 -20.50
C PRO A 202 -17.23 2.61 -20.24
N ASN A 203 -17.42 3.43 -21.28
CA ASN A 203 -18.12 4.73 -21.20
C ASN A 203 -17.52 5.75 -20.22
N GLY A 204 -16.30 5.51 -19.72
CA GLY A 204 -15.66 6.32 -18.70
C GLY A 204 -16.36 6.23 -17.34
N GLU A 205 -17.05 5.13 -17.04
CA GLU A 205 -17.82 4.93 -15.80
C GLU A 205 -17.45 3.63 -15.08
N PHE A 206 -17.30 3.70 -13.76
CA PHE A 206 -17.17 2.54 -12.88
C PHE A 206 -18.34 2.53 -11.89
N ASN A 207 -19.09 1.42 -11.81
CA ASN A 207 -20.30 1.29 -10.98
C ASN A 207 -21.31 2.45 -11.16
N GLY A 208 -21.50 2.90 -12.41
CA GLY A 208 -22.41 4.01 -12.75
C GLY A 208 -21.92 5.40 -12.33
N LYS A 209 -20.69 5.53 -11.82
CA LYS A 209 -20.04 6.81 -11.52
C LYS A 209 -18.99 7.13 -12.57
N LYS A 210 -18.96 8.38 -13.03
CA LYS A 210 -17.92 8.85 -13.96
C LYS A 210 -16.53 8.74 -13.32
N CYS A 211 -15.55 8.31 -14.10
CA CYS A 211 -14.12 8.42 -13.79
C CYS A 211 -13.60 9.87 -13.87
N THR A 212 -14.35 10.82 -13.33
CA THR A 212 -14.01 12.24 -13.38
C THR A 212 -13.68 12.76 -11.98
N PRO A 213 -12.83 13.79 -11.88
CA PRO A 213 -12.33 14.34 -10.61
C PRO A 213 -13.41 14.86 -9.62
N ASP A 214 -14.67 14.97 -10.04
CA ASP A 214 -15.69 15.75 -9.31
C ASP A 214 -16.73 14.91 -8.55
N ALA A 215 -16.55 13.59 -8.44
CA ALA A 215 -17.31 12.83 -7.46
C ALA A 215 -16.42 12.66 -6.23
N PRO A 216 -16.59 13.44 -5.15
CA PRO A 216 -16.04 13.05 -3.86
C PRO A 216 -16.59 11.66 -3.56
N GLU A 217 -15.78 10.63 -3.77
CA GLU A 217 -16.02 9.33 -3.17
C GLU A 217 -15.98 9.62 -1.69
N GLY A 218 -17.17 9.72 -1.08
CA GLY A 218 -17.37 10.15 0.30
C GLY A 218 -16.26 9.58 1.16
N GLY A 219 -15.31 10.45 1.50
CA GLY A 219 -14.21 10.09 2.37
C GLY A 219 -14.83 9.48 3.61
N ILE A 220 -14.26 8.37 4.08
CA ILE A 220 -14.47 7.96 5.45
C ILE A 220 -14.08 9.18 6.27
N ASP A 221 -15.08 9.84 6.84
CA ASP A 221 -14.94 10.97 7.74
C ASP A 221 -14.02 10.53 8.88
N ALA A 222 -12.73 10.87 8.73
CA ALA A 222 -11.76 10.79 9.79
C ALA A 222 -12.17 11.89 10.77
N GLY A 223 -12.98 11.49 11.75
CA GLY A 223 -13.91 12.39 12.42
C GLY A 223 -13.35 13.64 13.12
N ASN A 224 -14.33 14.37 13.67
CA ASN A 224 -14.32 15.67 14.36
C ASN A 224 -14.63 16.81 13.37
N ASP A 225 -15.75 17.53 13.46
CA ASP A 225 -16.20 18.28 14.64
C ASP A 225 -17.74 18.30 14.81
N ALA A 226 -18.25 17.60 15.83
CA ALA A 226 -19.47 18.01 16.50
C ALA A 226 -19.12 19.15 17.47
N GLY A 227 -19.00 20.36 16.94
CA GLY A 227 -18.98 21.56 17.77
C GLY A 227 -20.34 21.74 18.46
N PRO A 228 -20.39 22.12 19.75
CA PRO A 228 -21.65 22.42 20.42
C PRO A 228 -22.37 23.57 19.71
N GLN A 229 -23.67 23.39 19.45
CA GLN A 229 -24.56 24.48 19.06
C GLN A 229 -24.74 25.39 20.26
N ASP A 230 -24.05 26.52 20.26
CA ASP A 230 -24.30 27.59 21.23
C ASP A 230 -25.74 28.09 21.05
N ALA A 231 -26.47 28.00 22.15
CA ALA A 231 -27.86 28.36 22.27
C ALA A 231 -28.10 29.88 22.09
N ALA A 232 -29.32 30.17 21.68
CA ALA A 232 -29.93 31.48 21.44
C ALA A 232 -29.52 32.60 22.42
N THR A 233 -29.30 33.78 21.85
CA THR A 233 -29.58 35.05 22.53
C THR A 233 -30.88 35.60 21.97
N ASP A 234 -31.91 35.63 22.81
CA ASP A 234 -33.14 36.39 22.62
C ASP A 234 -32.82 37.89 22.56
N GLY A 235 -33.46 38.57 21.61
CA GLY A 235 -33.58 40.03 21.52
C GLY A 235 -34.96 40.38 20.97
#